data_AF-A0A7C4C0U6-F1
#
_entry.id   AF-A0A7C4C0U6-F1
#
_cell.length_a   1.000
_cell.length_b   1.000
_cell.length_c   1.000
_cell.angle_alpha   90.00
_cell.angle_beta   90.00
_cell.angle_gamma   90.00
#
_symmetry.space_group_name_H-M   'P 1'
#
loop_
_entity.id
_entity.type
_entity.pdbx_description
1 polymer ?
#
loop_
_entity_poly.entity_id
_entity_poly.type
_entity_poly.pdbx_seq_one_letter_code
_entity_poly.pdbx_strand_id
1 'polypeptide(L)' 'MAITRRNWLQVAGGAGAGVMTGGRLLGAFDEYFQAAAPAAAGEQTLITACGVCSPACGIKATVKDGA' A
#
# COMPACT_ATOMS: atom_id res chain seq x y z
N MET A 1 24.38 -4.19 28.99
CA MET A 1 24.32 -4.95 27.72
C MET A 1 23.89 -4.00 26.62
N ALA A 2 24.79 -3.66 25.69
CA ALA A 2 24.47 -2.74 24.59
C ALA A 2 23.91 -3.53 23.40
N ILE A 3 22.76 -3.11 22.88
CA ILE A 3 22.23 -3.62 21.61
C ILE A 3 23.20 -3.19 20.50
N THR A 4 23.87 -4.18 19.89
CA THR A 4 24.79 -3.94 18.76
C THR A 4 24.00 -3.95 17.45
N ARG A 5 24.54 -3.32 16.40
CA ARG A 5 23.92 -3.31 15.06
C ARG A 5 23.61 -4.72 14.53
N ARG A 6 24.44 -5.70 14.91
CA ARG A 6 24.26 -7.12 14.55
C ARG A 6 23.08 -7.75 15.27
N ASN A 7 22.85 -7.37 16.53
CA ASN A 7 21.65 -7.77 17.28
C ASN A 7 20.38 -7.19 16.64
N TRP A 8 20.42 -5.94 16.18
CA TRP A 8 19.32 -5.31 15.44
C TRP A 8 18.98 -6.03 14.12
N LEU A 9 20.00 -6.41 13.35
CA LEU A 9 19.83 -7.14 12.10
C LEU A 9 19.29 -8.57 12.31
N GLN A 10 19.67 -9.23 13.40
CA GLN A 10 19.12 -10.55 13.74
C GLN A 10 17.66 -10.48 14.16
N VAL A 11 17.27 -9.46 14.93
CA VAL A 11 15.87 -9.22 15.30
C VAL A 11 15.03 -8.87 14.07
N ALA A 12 15.53 -7.99 13.19
CA ALA A 12 14.84 -7.60 11.96
C ALA A 12 14.73 -8.77 10.96
N GLY A 13 15.79 -9.58 10.81
CA GLY A 13 15.79 -10.76 9.94
C GLY A 13 14.87 -11.87 10.45
N GLY A 14 14.82 -12.09 11.77
CA GLY A 14 13.89 -13.02 12.40
C GLY A 14 12.43 -12.57 12.31
N ALA A 15 12.17 -11.27 12.45
CA ALA A 15 10.84 -10.69 12.24
C ALA A 15 10.42 -10.79 10.76
N GLY A 16 11.33 -10.58 9.80
CA GLY A 16 11.05 -10.69 8.37
C GLY A 16 10.67 -12.11 7.93
N ALA A 17 11.26 -13.15 8.53
CA ALA A 17 10.87 -14.55 8.28
C ALA A 17 9.49 -14.90 8.87
N GLY A 18 9.10 -14.28 9.98
CA GLY A 18 7.77 -14.44 10.59
C GLY A 18 6.66 -13.72 9.82
N VAL A 19 6.95 -12.57 9.21
CA VAL A 19 5.99 -11.83 8.35
C VAL A 19 5.67 -12.61 7.07
N MET A 20 6.65 -13.32 6.49
CA MET A 20 6.46 -14.08 5.25
C MET A 20 5.74 -15.42 5.44
N THR A 21 5.62 -15.92 6.68
CA THR A 21 5.05 -17.25 6.97
C THR A 21 3.76 -17.23 7.81
N GLY A 22 3.30 -16.06 8.27
CA GLY A 22 2.20 -15.96 9.22
C GLY A 22 1.05 -15.08 8.74
N GLY A 23 -0.01 -15.68 8.17
CA GLY A 23 -1.27 -15.02 7.80
C GLY A 23 -2.05 -14.35 8.96
N ARG A 24 -1.44 -14.17 10.13
CA ARG A 24 -1.99 -13.42 11.27
C ARG A 24 -1.41 -12.01 11.41
N LEU A 25 -0.23 -11.72 10.84
CA LEU A 25 0.35 -10.38 10.83
C LEU A 25 -0.29 -9.48 9.77
N LEU A 26 -0.80 -10.05 8.68
CA LEU A 26 -1.60 -9.30 7.70
C LEU A 26 -2.95 -8.85 8.29
N GLY A 27 -3.53 -9.64 9.21
CA GLY A 27 -4.77 -9.28 9.91
C GLY A 27 -4.65 -8.03 10.79
N ALA A 28 -3.45 -7.70 11.29
CA ALA A 28 -3.20 -6.46 12.02
C ALA A 28 -3.23 -5.21 11.10
N PHE A 29 -3.13 -5.41 9.79
CA PHE A 29 -3.24 -4.35 8.80
C PHE A 29 -4.64 -4.26 8.19
N ASP A 30 -5.51 -5.25 8.40
CA ASP A 30 -6.89 -5.24 7.87
C ASP A 30 -7.71 -4.06 8.42
N GLU A 31 -7.36 -3.50 9.59
CA GLU A 31 -7.98 -2.28 10.12
C GLU A 31 -7.56 -1.00 9.37
N TYR A 32 -6.42 -1.02 8.68
CA TYR A 32 -5.88 0.12 7.92
C TYR A 32 -5.98 -0.05 6.41
N PHE A 33 -6.07 -1.29 5.92
CA PHE A 33 -6.05 -1.62 4.51
C PHE A 33 -7.23 -2.52 4.18
N GLN A 34 -8.05 -2.07 3.24
CA GLN A 34 -9.13 -2.89 2.70
C GLN A 34 -8.67 -3.58 1.42
N ALA A 35 -9.10 -4.83 1.22
CA ALA A 35 -8.89 -5.53 -0.04
C ALA A 35 -9.41 -4.68 -1.21
N ALA A 36 -8.65 -4.61 -2.30
CA ALA A 36 -9.07 -3.90 -3.50
C ALA A 36 -10.39 -4.50 -4.00
N ALA A 37 -11.48 -3.75 -3.87
CA ALA A 37 -12.78 -4.15 -4.36
C ALA A 37 -12.79 -4.09 -5.89
N PRO A 38 -13.54 -4.97 -6.58
CA PRO A 38 -13.84 -4.76 -7.99
C PRO A 38 -14.52 -3.40 -8.16
N ALA A 39 -14.28 -2.73 -9.29
CA ALA A 39 -14.80 -1.40 -9.57
C ALA A 39 -16.30 -1.33 -9.25
N ALA A 40 -16.68 -0.42 -8.37
CA ALA A 40 -18.04 -0.28 -7.89
C ALA A 40 -18.96 0.27 -9.00
N ALA A 41 -20.27 -0.01 -8.90
CA ALA A 41 -21.24 0.65 -9.78
C ALA A 41 -21.14 2.17 -9.60
N GLY A 42 -20.98 2.92 -10.70
CA GLY A 42 -20.76 4.37 -10.67
C GLY A 42 -19.28 4.80 -10.56
N GLU A 43 -18.33 3.86 -10.60
CA GLU A 43 -16.91 4.15 -10.64
C GLU A 43 -16.39 4.20 -12.09
N GLN A 44 -15.67 5.27 -12.45
CA GLN A 44 -15.11 5.50 -13.78
C GLN A 44 -13.62 5.78 -13.70
N THR A 45 -12.83 5.22 -14.61
CA THR A 45 -11.41 5.54 -14.75
C THR A 45 -11.20 6.53 -15.89
N LEU A 46 -10.65 7.69 -15.59
CA LEU A 46 -10.28 8.73 -16.54
C LEU A 46 -8.77 8.74 -16.75
N ILE A 47 -8.33 8.93 -17.99
CA ILE A 47 -6.92 9.15 -18.31
C ILE A 47 -6.72 10.67 -18.42
N THR A 48 -5.88 11.24 -17.57
CA THR A 48 -5.68 12.69 -17.45
C THR A 48 -4.26 13.05 -17.04
N ALA A 49 -3.97 14.33 -16.84
CA ALA A 49 -2.75 14.84 -16.21
C ALA A 49 -3.11 15.89 -15.15
N CYS A 50 -2.28 16.05 -14.11
CA CYS A 50 -2.58 16.95 -12.98
C CYS A 50 -2.46 18.44 -13.30
N GLY A 51 -1.80 18.81 -14.39
CA GLY A 51 -1.66 20.20 -14.86
C GLY A 51 -0.86 21.15 -13.96
N VAL A 52 -0.40 20.72 -12.77
CA VAL A 52 0.36 21.56 -11.81
C VAL A 52 1.80 21.81 -12.25
N CYS A 53 2.33 21.00 -13.14
CA CYS A 53 3.69 21.09 -13.63
C CYS A 53 3.77 20.76 -15.14
N SER A 54 4.79 21.30 -15.81
CA SER A 54 5.03 21.09 -17.24
C SER A 54 5.23 19.64 -17.71
N PRO A 55 5.75 18.67 -16.93
CA PRO A 55 6.00 17.32 -17.44
C PRO A 55 4.74 16.49 -17.71
N ALA A 56 3.53 16.99 -17.39
CA ALA A 56 2.24 16.41 -17.80
C ALA A 56 2.18 14.88 -17.68
N CYS A 57 2.64 14.33 -16.56
CA CYS A 57 2.66 12.90 -16.33
C CYS A 57 1.24 12.32 -16.48
N GLY A 58 1.13 11.19 -17.18
CA GLY A 58 -0.15 10.49 -17.35
C GLY A 58 -0.66 9.93 -16.02
N ILE A 59 -1.93 10.16 -15.73
CA ILE A 59 -2.63 9.76 -14.51
C ILE A 59 -3.87 8.95 -14.91
N LYS A 60 -4.14 7.88 -14.15
CA LYS A 60 -5.44 7.21 -14.13
C LYS A 60 -6.19 7.70 -12.89
N ALA A 61 -7.23 8.49 -13.09
CA ALA A 61 -8.06 9.00 -12.01
C ALA A 61 -9.31 8.14 -11.89
N THR A 62 -9.60 7.65 -10.70
CA THR A 62 -10.81 6.87 -10.42
C THR A 62 -11.83 7.79 -9.76
N VAL A 63 -12.97 7.99 -10.43
CA VAL A 63 -14.05 8.87 -9.98
C VAL A 63 -15.23 8.00 -9.58
N LYS A 64 -15.76 8.20 -8.38
CA LYS A 64 -16.96 7.51 -7.88
C LYS A 64 -18.08 8.52 -7.73
N ASP A 65 -19.28 8.16 -8.18
CA ASP A 65 -20.48 9.00 -8.11
C ASP A 65 -20.36 10.33 -8.89
N GLY A 66 -19.54 10.32 -9.95
CA GLY A 66 -19.31 11.48 -10.82
C GLY A 66 -20.49 11.70 -11.77
N ALA A 67 -21.29 12.72 -11.46
CA ALA A 67 -22.26 13.33 -12.38
C ALA A 67 -21.62 14.49 -13.17
#